data_AF-J9GK93-F1
#
_entry.id   AF-J9GK93-F1
#
_cell.length_a   1.000
_cell.length_b   1.000
_cell.length_c   1.000
_cell.angle_alpha   90.00
_cell.angle_beta   90.00
_cell.angle_gamma   90.00
#
_symmetry.space_group_name_H-M   'P 1'
#
loop_
_entity.id
_entity.type
_entity.pdbx_description
1 polymer ?
#
loop_
_entity_poly.entity_id
_entity_poly.type
_entity_poly.pdbx_seq_one_letter_code
_entity_poly.pdbx_strand_id
1 'polypeptide(L)'
;MISQRVRTLMCALFALFLFVYLYVFQSPLLALVQHQLAEGQTVYMPLISALVLTVLLMLLQCLLVKWVYFSDVTYSFSFIPSALLAILLTAFTPELSVPILVACTVFLLWFVGVVGYTLCHRDQSGFAQRTFAHTVCLHLLVFLPTGILMGAASHSQDVLTYELQVGRLSTRQQYEEALEVGRRSLATSSRLTALRAYALAHTPEGLGERFFTYPLSGTGSGQLMFSPADTLKQLLCPDSLYADFLVWPSTVESPLAFWKRVKTKSSSVHVKDYWLTALLLEKELDTFVKELPMYYPISDSISLPRHYGEALTLYAVSHHKNLAFPSDSAYIVSYNRFVREKEMGGDYRETQNLLRRQYGDTYWWYYYFQEN
;
A
#
# COMPACT_ATOMS: atom_id res chain seq x y z
N MET A 1 -23.58 0.64 42.18
CA MET A 1 -23.56 1.82 41.28
C MET A 1 -22.18 2.11 40.69
N ILE A 2 -21.09 2.15 41.49
CA ILE A 2 -19.72 2.40 41.00
C ILE A 2 -19.26 1.33 39.99
N SER A 3 -19.43 0.05 40.30
CA SER A 3 -19.06 -1.07 39.40
C SER A 3 -19.75 -0.97 38.02
N GLN A 4 -21.06 -0.76 37.97
CA GLN A 4 -21.80 -0.62 36.71
C GLN A 4 -21.27 0.55 35.86
N ARG A 5 -21.00 1.71 36.48
CA ARG A 5 -20.42 2.87 35.78
C ARG A 5 -19.05 2.56 35.19
N VAL A 6 -18.19 1.84 35.92
CA VAL A 6 -16.87 1.40 35.42
C VAL A 6 -17.04 0.45 34.24
N ARG A 7 -17.92 -0.55 34.34
CA ARG A 7 -18.16 -1.53 33.26
C ARG A 7 -18.64 -0.85 31.98
N THR A 8 -19.61 0.06 32.08
CA THR A 8 -20.11 0.84 30.93
C THR A 8 -19.00 1.69 30.31
N LEU A 9 -18.18 2.35 31.13
CA LEU A 9 -17.04 3.13 30.63
C LEU A 9 -16.04 2.27 29.87
N MET A 10 -15.67 1.09 30.41
CA MET A 10 -14.72 0.18 29.77
C MET A 10 -15.27 -0.40 28.46
N CYS A 11 -16.55 -0.75 28.40
CA CYS A 11 -17.21 -1.15 27.16
C CYS A 11 -17.16 -0.04 26.11
N ALA A 12 -17.46 1.20 26.48
CA ALA A 12 -17.43 2.33 25.55
C ALA A 12 -16.02 2.60 25.02
N LEU A 13 -15.01 2.57 25.91
CA LEU A 13 -13.60 2.76 25.53
C LEU A 13 -13.12 1.65 24.59
N PHE A 14 -13.41 0.38 24.91
CA PHE A 14 -13.01 -0.75 24.07
C PHE A 14 -13.73 -0.74 22.72
N ALA A 15 -15.04 -0.44 22.69
CA ALA A 15 -15.79 -0.32 21.43
C ALA A 15 -15.24 0.79 20.53
N LEU A 16 -14.92 1.96 21.10
CA LEU A 16 -14.30 3.06 20.36
C LEU A 16 -12.92 2.66 19.83
N PHE A 17 -12.08 2.06 20.67
CA PHE A 17 -10.77 1.57 20.27
C PHE A 17 -10.87 0.55 19.13
N LEU A 18 -11.78 -0.42 19.26
CA LEU A 18 -12.00 -1.46 18.27
C LEU A 18 -12.50 -0.89 16.93
N PHE A 19 -13.39 0.09 16.97
CA PHE A 19 -13.84 0.79 15.77
C PHE A 19 -12.68 1.49 15.06
N VAL A 20 -11.87 2.27 15.80
CA VAL A 20 -10.70 2.96 15.24
C VAL A 20 -9.70 1.95 14.68
N TYR A 21 -9.44 0.86 15.40
CA TYR A 21 -8.56 -0.22 14.96
C TYR A 21 -9.02 -0.81 13.62
N LEU A 22 -10.28 -1.21 13.52
CA LEU A 22 -10.84 -1.84 12.32
C LEU A 22 -10.95 -0.85 11.15
N TYR A 23 -11.35 0.39 11.42
CA TYR A 23 -11.59 1.39 10.38
C TYR A 23 -10.31 2.00 9.83
N VAL A 24 -9.36 2.36 10.69
CA VAL A 24 -8.14 3.08 10.29
C VAL A 24 -7.02 2.11 9.95
N PHE A 25 -6.76 1.12 10.79
CA PHE A 25 -5.57 0.28 10.66
C PHE A 25 -5.83 -0.99 9.85
N GLN A 26 -6.97 -1.66 10.04
CA GLN A 26 -7.23 -2.96 9.37
C GLN A 26 -8.10 -2.87 8.11
N SER A 27 -8.66 -1.70 7.79
CA SER A 27 -9.59 -1.53 6.67
C SER A 27 -9.05 -2.03 5.30
N PRO A 28 -7.80 -1.74 4.90
CA PRO A 28 -7.25 -2.27 3.66
C PRO A 28 -7.17 -3.80 3.65
N LEU A 29 -6.69 -4.41 4.73
CA LEU A 29 -6.56 -5.87 4.84
C LEU A 29 -7.92 -6.56 4.91
N LEU A 30 -8.89 -5.98 5.63
CA LEU A 30 -10.26 -6.49 5.66
C LEU A 30 -10.90 -6.45 4.28
N ALA A 31 -10.58 -5.44 3.45
CA ALA A 31 -11.01 -5.41 2.06
C ALA A 31 -10.43 -6.57 1.25
N LEU A 32 -9.14 -6.88 1.45
CA LEU A 32 -8.48 -8.03 0.81
C LEU A 32 -9.08 -9.35 1.27
N VAL A 33 -9.25 -9.56 2.57
CA VAL A 33 -9.85 -10.78 3.15
C VAL A 33 -11.28 -10.96 2.64
N GLN A 34 -12.09 -9.90 2.63
CA GLN A 34 -13.45 -9.98 2.08
C GLN A 34 -13.42 -10.33 0.58
N HIS A 35 -12.51 -9.74 -0.19
CA HIS A 35 -12.37 -10.04 -1.61
C HIS A 35 -11.99 -11.50 -1.85
N GLN A 36 -11.04 -12.04 -1.08
CA GLN A 36 -10.62 -13.45 -1.14
C GLN A 36 -11.75 -14.41 -0.75
N LEU A 37 -12.47 -14.12 0.34
CA LEU A 37 -13.56 -14.98 0.83
C LEU A 37 -14.80 -14.94 -0.05
N ALA A 38 -15.07 -13.80 -0.69
CA ALA A 38 -16.23 -13.61 -1.56
C ALA A 38 -15.91 -13.80 -3.05
N GLU A 39 -14.69 -14.20 -3.41
CA GLU A 39 -14.21 -14.32 -4.79
C GLU A 39 -14.54 -13.06 -5.64
N GLY A 40 -14.44 -11.88 -5.02
CA GLY A 40 -14.76 -10.60 -5.66
C GLY A 40 -16.24 -10.26 -5.84
N GLN A 41 -17.18 -11.09 -5.37
CA GLN A 41 -18.62 -10.86 -5.53
C GLN A 41 -19.19 -9.76 -4.62
N THR A 42 -18.47 -9.35 -3.58
CA THR A 42 -18.97 -8.36 -2.61
C THR A 42 -18.11 -7.10 -2.60
N VAL A 43 -18.77 -5.94 -2.43
CA VAL A 43 -18.09 -4.64 -2.34
C VAL A 43 -17.76 -4.34 -0.88
N TYR A 44 -16.48 -4.12 -0.59
CA TYR A 44 -16.05 -3.67 0.73
C TYR A 44 -16.37 -2.19 0.94
N MET A 45 -17.13 -1.89 2.00
CA MET A 45 -17.44 -0.53 2.45
C MET A 45 -16.81 -0.30 3.83
N PRO A 46 -15.69 0.44 3.94
CA PRO A 46 -14.90 0.55 5.17
C PRO A 46 -15.71 0.91 6.42
N LEU A 47 -16.59 1.91 6.30
CA LEU A 47 -17.37 2.41 7.44
C LEU A 47 -18.35 1.35 7.96
N ILE A 48 -19.13 0.75 7.04
CA ILE A 48 -20.16 -0.23 7.38
C ILE A 48 -19.48 -1.50 7.94
N SER A 49 -18.44 -1.98 7.29
CA SER A 49 -17.70 -3.16 7.73
C SER A 49 -17.11 -2.95 9.13
N ALA A 50 -16.48 -1.80 9.42
CA ALA A 50 -15.94 -1.49 10.74
C ALA A 50 -17.03 -1.41 11.83
N LEU A 51 -18.18 -0.79 11.54
CA LEU A 51 -19.32 -0.73 12.47
C LEU A 51 -19.87 -2.12 12.76
N VAL A 52 -20.16 -2.92 11.72
CA VAL A 52 -20.72 -4.27 11.86
C VAL A 52 -19.78 -5.18 12.63
N LEU A 53 -18.48 -5.17 12.31
CA LEU A 53 -17.47 -5.97 13.01
C LEU A 53 -17.32 -5.54 14.48
N THR A 54 -17.32 -4.24 14.75
CA THR A 54 -17.26 -3.73 16.13
C THR A 54 -18.47 -4.20 16.94
N VAL A 55 -19.68 -4.11 16.38
CA VAL A 55 -20.91 -4.60 17.03
C VAL A 55 -20.82 -6.11 17.28
N LEU A 56 -20.41 -6.90 16.28
CA LEU A 56 -20.31 -8.36 16.39
C LEU A 56 -19.31 -8.79 17.47
N LEU A 57 -18.15 -8.14 17.52
CA LEU A 57 -17.12 -8.41 18.53
C LEU A 57 -17.54 -7.94 19.92
N MET A 58 -18.28 -6.83 20.03
CA MET A 58 -18.88 -6.43 21.31
C MET A 58 -19.96 -7.41 21.77
N LEU A 59 -20.77 -7.96 20.86
CA LEU A 59 -21.75 -9.00 21.18
C LEU A 59 -21.06 -10.27 21.69
N LEU A 60 -19.91 -10.65 21.14
CA LEU A 60 -19.11 -11.75 21.66
C LEU A 60 -18.71 -11.51 23.13
N GLN A 61 -18.26 -10.30 23.48
CA GLN A 61 -17.97 -9.96 24.85
C GLN A 61 -19.21 -10.02 25.75
N CYS A 62 -20.36 -9.52 25.30
CA CYS A 62 -21.61 -9.62 26.04
C CYS A 62 -22.03 -11.09 26.28
N LEU A 63 -21.87 -11.96 25.28
CA LEU A 63 -22.13 -13.40 25.40
C LEU A 63 -21.19 -14.04 26.43
N LEU A 64 -19.90 -13.71 26.40
CA LEU A 64 -18.93 -14.25 27.35
C LEU A 64 -19.26 -13.87 28.79
N VAL A 65 -19.63 -12.62 29.06
CA VAL A 65 -20.01 -12.16 30.41
C VAL A 65 -21.30 -12.84 30.89
N LYS A 66 -22.19 -13.26 29.99
CA LYS A 66 -23.40 -14.00 30.35
C LYS A 66 -23.10 -15.45 30.75
N TRP A 67 -22.06 -16.06 30.18
CA TRP A 67 -21.71 -17.47 30.37
C TRP A 67 -20.66 -17.69 31.46
N VAL A 68 -19.73 -16.75 31.62
CA VAL A 68 -18.62 -16.81 32.58
C VAL A 68 -18.80 -15.73 33.64
N TYR A 69 -18.63 -16.10 34.91
CA TYR A 69 -18.65 -15.14 36.00
C TYR A 69 -17.36 -14.32 36.02
N PHE A 70 -17.49 -13.01 35.82
CA PHE A 70 -16.41 -12.05 36.00
C PHE A 70 -16.67 -11.15 37.21
N SER A 71 -15.69 -11.09 38.10
CA SER A 71 -15.67 -10.13 39.21
C SER A 71 -15.48 -8.71 38.68
N ASP A 72 -15.70 -7.71 39.54
CA ASP A 72 -15.46 -6.30 39.18
C ASP A 72 -14.01 -6.02 38.79
N VAL A 73 -13.05 -6.85 39.18
CA VAL A 73 -11.61 -6.66 38.87
C VAL A 73 -11.23 -7.42 37.60
N THR A 74 -11.85 -8.58 37.39
CA THR A 74 -11.54 -9.46 36.24
C THR A 74 -12.40 -9.14 35.01
N TYR A 75 -13.28 -8.14 35.08
CA TYR A 75 -14.17 -7.79 33.99
C TYR A 75 -13.45 -7.43 32.67
N SER A 76 -12.30 -6.73 32.72
CA SER A 76 -11.51 -6.41 31.51
C SER A 76 -11.05 -7.64 30.71
N PHE A 77 -10.91 -8.80 31.34
CA PHE A 77 -10.48 -10.01 30.65
C PHE A 77 -11.53 -10.53 29.67
N SER A 78 -12.81 -10.18 29.86
CA SER A 78 -13.89 -10.53 28.93
C SER A 78 -13.72 -9.94 27.52
N PHE A 79 -12.90 -8.90 27.36
CA PHE A 79 -12.62 -8.27 26.06
C PHE A 79 -11.51 -8.99 25.27
N ILE A 80 -10.65 -9.79 25.93
CA ILE A 80 -9.49 -10.43 25.29
C ILE A 80 -9.90 -11.31 24.11
N PRO A 81 -10.92 -12.18 24.18
CA PRO A 81 -11.32 -12.99 23.03
C PRO A 81 -11.77 -12.15 21.83
N SER A 82 -12.44 -11.02 22.09
CA SER A 82 -12.87 -10.10 21.03
C SER A 82 -11.67 -9.39 20.38
N ALA A 83 -10.68 -9.00 21.18
CA ALA A 83 -9.41 -8.45 20.69
C ALA A 83 -8.60 -9.46 19.86
N LEU A 84 -8.48 -10.71 20.35
CA LEU A 84 -7.79 -11.78 19.63
C LEU A 84 -8.49 -12.12 18.32
N LEU A 85 -9.81 -12.22 18.32
CA LEU A 85 -10.57 -12.47 17.09
C LEU A 85 -10.40 -11.32 16.09
N ALA A 86 -10.39 -10.06 16.55
CA ALA A 86 -10.13 -8.91 15.68
C ALA A 86 -8.77 -8.99 14.96
N ILE A 87 -7.73 -9.47 15.65
CA ILE A 87 -6.41 -9.72 15.06
C ILE A 87 -6.46 -10.89 14.07
N LEU A 88 -7.16 -11.97 14.44
CA LEU A 88 -7.23 -13.19 13.64
C LEU A 88 -8.05 -13.04 12.36
N LEU A 89 -8.98 -12.06 12.29
CA LEU A 89 -9.72 -11.76 11.07
C LEU A 89 -8.82 -11.43 9.87
N THR A 90 -7.64 -10.87 10.13
CA THR A 90 -6.64 -10.55 9.10
C THR A 90 -5.48 -11.55 9.04
N ALA A 91 -5.54 -12.64 9.82
CA ALA A 91 -4.49 -13.66 9.87
C ALA A 91 -4.33 -14.49 8.58
N PHE A 92 -5.34 -14.48 7.70
CA PHE A 92 -5.28 -15.15 6.39
C PHE A 92 -4.44 -14.38 5.37
N THR A 93 -3.99 -13.16 5.69
CA THR A 93 -3.08 -12.41 4.84
C THR A 93 -1.64 -12.91 5.04
N PRO A 94 -0.81 -13.00 3.98
CA PRO A 94 0.51 -13.63 4.01
C PRO A 94 1.58 -12.89 4.84
N GLU A 95 1.19 -11.90 5.63
CA GLU A 95 2.11 -11.04 6.38
C GLU A 95 1.99 -11.16 7.91
N LEU A 96 1.07 -11.98 8.43
CA LEU A 96 0.99 -12.15 9.87
C LEU A 96 2.24 -12.88 10.39
N SER A 97 3.04 -12.18 11.19
CA SER A 97 4.30 -12.74 11.70
C SER A 97 4.08 -13.84 12.73
N VAL A 98 4.91 -14.88 12.71
CA VAL A 98 4.89 -15.98 13.70
C VAL A 98 4.93 -15.48 15.16
N PRO A 99 5.73 -14.44 15.53
CA PRO A 99 5.71 -13.89 16.87
C PRO A 99 4.34 -13.34 17.31
N ILE A 100 3.58 -12.72 16.41
CA ILE A 100 2.22 -12.23 16.71
C ILE A 100 1.30 -13.41 17.01
N LEU A 101 1.40 -14.48 16.23
CA LEU A 101 0.61 -15.69 16.47
C LEU A 101 0.94 -16.33 17.83
N VAL A 102 2.23 -16.42 18.17
CA VAL A 102 2.68 -16.89 19.49
C VAL A 102 2.19 -15.96 20.62
N ALA A 103 2.21 -14.64 20.42
CA ALA A 103 1.68 -13.71 21.41
C ALA A 103 0.16 -13.88 21.59
N CYS A 104 -0.58 -14.12 20.50
CA CYS A 104 -2.01 -14.41 20.56
C CYS A 104 -2.30 -15.70 21.33
N THR A 105 -1.50 -16.77 21.15
CA THR A 105 -1.68 -18.02 21.91
C THR A 105 -1.35 -17.83 23.38
N VAL A 106 -0.30 -17.07 23.73
CA VAL A 106 0.02 -16.73 25.13
C VAL A 106 -1.12 -15.93 25.78
N PHE A 107 -1.69 -14.94 25.08
CA PHE A 107 -2.85 -14.19 25.58
C PHE A 107 -4.10 -15.06 25.74
N LEU A 108 -4.31 -16.02 24.85
CA LEU A 108 -5.39 -16.98 24.97
C LEU A 108 -5.22 -17.87 26.22
N LEU A 109 -4.00 -18.36 26.48
CA LEU A 109 -3.69 -19.13 27.69
C LEU A 109 -3.86 -18.28 28.95
N TRP A 110 -3.47 -17.01 28.91
CA TRP A 110 -3.69 -16.07 30.02
C TRP A 110 -5.19 -15.87 30.30
N PHE A 111 -5.99 -15.68 29.26
CA PHE A 111 -7.45 -15.62 29.38
C PHE A 111 -8.04 -16.90 29.99
N VAL A 112 -7.65 -18.08 29.49
CA VAL A 112 -8.10 -19.38 30.02
C VAL A 112 -7.71 -19.55 31.49
N GLY A 113 -6.48 -19.16 31.87
CA GLY A 113 -6.01 -19.20 33.25
C GLY A 113 -6.84 -18.33 34.18
N VAL A 114 -7.21 -17.11 33.75
CA VAL A 114 -8.08 -16.21 34.53
C VAL A 114 -9.49 -16.77 34.65
N VAL A 115 -10.06 -17.31 33.56
CA VAL A 115 -11.37 -17.97 33.62
C VAL A 115 -11.34 -19.14 34.59
N GLY A 116 -10.33 -20.01 34.51
CA GLY A 116 -10.13 -21.13 35.44
C GLY A 116 -10.03 -20.67 36.89
N TYR A 117 -9.23 -19.64 37.17
CA TYR A 117 -9.11 -19.06 38.51
C TYR A 117 -10.46 -18.52 39.03
N THR A 118 -11.19 -17.77 38.21
CA THR A 118 -12.49 -17.21 38.61
C THR A 118 -13.56 -18.27 38.86
N LEU A 119 -13.51 -19.40 38.14
CA LEU A 119 -14.40 -20.54 38.36
C LEU A 119 -14.03 -21.30 39.65
N CYS A 120 -12.73 -21.51 39.91
CA CYS A 120 -12.25 -22.22 41.10
C CYS A 120 -12.40 -21.42 42.40
N HIS A 121 -12.45 -20.08 42.35
CA HIS A 121 -12.46 -19.21 43.54
C HIS A 121 -13.74 -18.36 43.63
N ARG A 122 -14.83 -18.82 42.99
CA ARG A 122 -16.11 -18.13 42.88
C ARG A 122 -16.69 -17.66 44.22
N ASP A 123 -16.44 -18.39 45.30
CA ASP A 123 -17.07 -18.17 46.61
C ASP A 123 -16.23 -17.36 47.61
N GLN A 124 -14.97 -17.01 47.29
CA GLN A 124 -14.02 -16.43 48.27
C GLN A 124 -13.83 -14.91 48.20
N SER A 125 -14.48 -14.19 47.28
CA SER A 125 -14.25 -12.75 47.13
C SER A 125 -14.99 -11.93 48.20
N GLY A 126 -14.35 -11.76 49.36
CA GLY A 126 -14.71 -10.74 50.35
C GLY A 126 -14.64 -9.34 49.73
N PHE A 127 -15.70 -8.55 49.92
CA PHE A 127 -15.90 -7.24 49.30
C PHE A 127 -15.00 -6.18 49.96
N ALA A 128 -13.71 -6.13 49.61
CA ALA A 128 -12.88 -4.99 49.97
C ALA A 128 -13.40 -3.74 49.24
N GLN A 129 -13.74 -2.69 49.98
CA GLN A 129 -14.32 -1.46 49.43
C GLN A 129 -13.25 -0.70 48.63
N ARG A 130 -13.22 -0.91 47.31
CA ARG A 130 -12.26 -0.27 46.40
C ARG A 130 -12.80 1.05 45.87
N THR A 131 -11.92 2.03 45.69
CA THR A 131 -12.28 3.32 45.07
C THR A 131 -12.46 3.16 43.56
N PHE A 132 -13.27 4.05 42.96
CA PHE A 132 -13.49 4.09 41.51
C PHE A 132 -12.17 4.16 40.73
N ALA A 133 -11.26 5.07 41.13
CA ALA A 133 -9.97 5.28 40.47
C ALA A 133 -9.08 4.02 40.50
N HIS A 134 -9.04 3.31 41.63
CA HIS A 134 -8.28 2.08 41.76
C HIS A 134 -8.83 0.98 40.83
N THR A 135 -10.14 0.82 40.77
CA THR A 135 -10.77 -0.16 39.87
C THR A 135 -10.49 0.19 38.40
N VAL A 136 -10.60 1.46 37.99
CA VAL A 136 -10.26 1.89 36.62
C VAL A 136 -8.79 1.62 36.30
N CYS A 137 -7.86 1.90 37.23
CA CYS A 137 -6.43 1.63 37.06
C CYS A 137 -6.15 0.15 36.76
N LEU A 138 -6.80 -0.77 37.48
CA LEU A 138 -6.67 -2.21 37.23
C LEU A 138 -7.18 -2.63 35.84
N HIS A 139 -8.25 -2.00 35.35
CA HIS A 139 -8.76 -2.28 33.99
C HIS A 139 -7.80 -1.77 32.91
N LEU A 140 -7.21 -0.59 33.12
CA LEU A 140 -6.22 -0.01 32.22
C LEU A 140 -4.95 -0.86 32.13
N LEU A 141 -4.52 -1.47 33.24
CA LEU A 141 -3.38 -2.40 33.25
C LEU A 141 -3.61 -3.64 32.38
N VAL A 142 -4.85 -4.05 32.14
CA VAL A 142 -5.19 -5.15 31.20
C VAL A 142 -5.33 -4.64 29.77
N PHE A 143 -5.92 -3.45 29.58
CA PHE A 143 -6.08 -2.86 28.25
C PHE A 143 -4.74 -2.44 27.62
N LEU A 144 -3.75 -2.05 28.41
CA LEU A 144 -2.43 -1.68 27.91
C LEU A 144 -1.74 -2.82 27.15
N PRO A 145 -1.54 -4.03 27.72
CA PRO A 145 -0.94 -5.14 26.99
C PRO A 145 -1.83 -5.63 25.83
N THR A 146 -3.16 -5.63 25.97
CA THR A 146 -4.07 -5.95 24.85
C THR A 146 -3.95 -4.95 23.70
N GLY A 147 -3.87 -3.65 24.00
CA GLY A 147 -3.70 -2.59 23.02
C GLY A 147 -2.34 -2.64 22.34
N ILE A 148 -1.26 -2.96 23.08
CA ILE A 148 0.07 -3.21 22.51
C ILE A 148 0.03 -4.40 21.56
N LEU A 149 -0.59 -5.51 21.94
CA LEU A 149 -0.74 -6.67 21.05
C LEU A 149 -1.50 -6.32 19.77
N MET A 150 -2.65 -5.64 19.90
CA MET A 150 -3.44 -5.21 18.74
C MET A 150 -2.67 -4.23 17.86
N GLY A 151 -1.93 -3.29 18.45
CA GLY A 151 -1.06 -2.35 17.72
C GLY A 151 0.11 -3.04 17.02
N ALA A 152 0.77 -4.00 17.68
CA ALA A 152 1.84 -4.79 17.08
C ALA A 152 1.33 -5.72 15.98
N ALA A 153 0.09 -6.19 16.09
CA ALA A 153 -0.61 -6.94 15.05
C ALA A 153 -1.25 -6.05 13.98
N SER A 154 -1.25 -4.73 14.17
CA SER A 154 -1.74 -3.80 13.16
C SER A 154 -0.72 -3.72 12.02
N HIS A 155 -1.21 -3.82 10.79
CA HIS A 155 -0.37 -3.63 9.62
C HIS A 155 -0.32 -2.13 9.30
N SER A 156 0.68 -1.45 9.87
CA SER A 156 0.98 -0.06 9.51
C SER A 156 1.96 0.05 8.33
N GLN A 157 2.08 -1.00 7.51
CA GLN A 157 2.93 -0.92 6.32
C GLN A 157 2.26 -0.01 5.30
N ASP A 158 2.83 1.17 5.13
CA ASP A 158 2.42 2.17 4.15
C ASP A 158 2.28 1.57 2.74
N VAL A 159 3.23 0.72 2.34
CA VAL A 159 3.28 0.13 0.98
C VAL A 159 2.06 -0.73 0.69
N LEU A 160 1.77 -1.74 1.51
CA LEU A 160 0.62 -2.62 1.31
C LEU A 160 -0.69 -1.84 1.37
N THR A 161 -0.77 -0.86 2.27
CA THR A 161 -1.93 0.04 2.36
C THR A 161 -2.15 0.79 1.05
N TYR A 162 -1.09 1.35 0.48
CA TYR A 162 -1.17 2.04 -0.82
C TYR A 162 -1.51 1.07 -1.95
N GLU A 163 -0.90 -0.11 -2.02
CA GLU A 163 -1.22 -1.13 -3.03
C GLU A 163 -2.71 -1.48 -3.04
N LEU A 164 -3.28 -1.77 -1.86
CA LEU A 164 -4.69 -2.13 -1.72
C LEU A 164 -5.61 -0.95 -2.04
N GLN A 165 -5.27 0.26 -1.60
CA GLN A 165 -6.06 1.46 -1.90
C GLN A 165 -6.05 1.80 -3.39
N VAL A 166 -4.88 1.80 -4.04
CA VAL A 166 -4.73 2.05 -5.48
C VAL A 166 -5.46 0.96 -6.26
N GLY A 167 -5.25 -0.33 -5.93
CA GLY A 167 -5.93 -1.44 -6.59
C GLY A 167 -7.46 -1.33 -6.49
N ARG A 168 -7.99 -0.99 -5.31
CA ARG A 168 -9.44 -0.80 -5.12
C ARG A 168 -10.00 0.36 -5.94
N LEU A 169 -9.30 1.49 -5.99
CA LEU A 169 -9.72 2.67 -6.75
C LEU A 169 -9.63 2.41 -8.26
N SER A 170 -8.59 1.71 -8.71
CA SER A 170 -8.45 1.27 -10.11
C SER A 170 -9.57 0.32 -10.55
N THR A 171 -9.99 -0.63 -9.69
CA THR A 171 -11.16 -1.49 -9.97
C THR A 171 -12.46 -0.68 -10.10
N ARG A 172 -12.56 0.48 -9.43
CA ARG A 172 -13.70 1.40 -9.52
C ARG A 172 -13.54 2.47 -10.62
N GLN A 173 -12.50 2.38 -11.44
CA GLN A 173 -12.17 3.37 -12.48
C GLN A 173 -11.92 4.80 -11.95
N GLN A 174 -11.60 4.94 -10.66
CA GLN A 174 -11.27 6.22 -10.03
C GLN A 174 -9.75 6.46 -10.09
N TYR A 175 -9.20 6.55 -11.30
CA TYR A 175 -7.74 6.54 -11.52
C TYR A 175 -7.03 7.77 -10.92
N GLU A 176 -7.62 8.97 -11.03
CA GLU A 176 -7.03 10.20 -10.46
C GLU A 176 -6.92 10.13 -8.93
N GLU A 177 -7.97 9.63 -8.26
CA GLU A 177 -7.93 9.42 -6.81
C GLU A 177 -6.89 8.36 -6.44
N ALA A 178 -6.73 7.32 -7.25
CA ALA A 178 -5.72 6.28 -7.06
C ALA A 178 -4.29 6.87 -7.11
N LEU A 179 -4.05 7.83 -8.01
CA LEU A 179 -2.75 8.47 -8.19
C LEU A 179 -2.36 9.44 -7.07
N GLU A 180 -3.32 9.93 -6.28
CA GLU A 180 -3.07 10.73 -5.08
C GLU A 180 -2.68 9.87 -3.86
N VAL A 181 -2.98 8.57 -3.87
CA VAL A 181 -2.65 7.66 -2.78
C VAL A 181 -1.12 7.54 -2.62
N GLY A 182 -0.63 7.96 -1.45
CA GLY A 182 0.79 7.90 -1.13
C GLY A 182 1.67 8.75 -2.04
N ARG A 183 1.12 9.78 -2.72
CA ARG A 183 1.86 10.62 -3.68
C ARG A 183 3.12 11.26 -3.11
N ARG A 184 3.09 11.64 -1.83
CA ARG A 184 4.23 12.24 -1.12
C ARG A 184 5.10 11.23 -0.37
N SER A 185 4.71 9.94 -0.35
CA SER A 185 5.49 8.91 0.32
C SER A 185 6.58 8.38 -0.61
N LEU A 186 7.74 8.09 -0.05
CA LEU A 186 8.83 7.41 -0.75
C LEU A 186 8.67 5.87 -0.72
N ALA A 187 7.72 5.36 0.08
CA ALA A 187 7.47 3.94 0.20
C ALA A 187 6.89 3.38 -1.12
N THR A 188 7.55 2.37 -1.69
CA THR A 188 7.18 1.81 -2.98
C THR A 188 7.49 0.32 -3.09
N SER A 189 6.87 -0.32 -4.07
CA SER A 189 7.07 -1.71 -4.47
C SER A 189 6.88 -1.84 -5.98
N SER A 190 7.31 -2.97 -6.53
CA SER A 190 7.10 -3.25 -7.97
C SER A 190 5.61 -3.28 -8.31
N ARG A 191 4.77 -3.81 -7.41
CA ARG A 191 3.31 -3.86 -7.61
C ARG A 191 2.68 -2.47 -7.56
N LEU A 192 3.06 -1.64 -6.59
CA LEU A 192 2.55 -0.27 -6.50
C LEU A 192 2.95 0.54 -7.73
N THR A 193 4.16 0.31 -8.25
CA THR A 193 4.65 0.91 -9.49
C THR A 193 3.80 0.46 -10.69
N ALA A 194 3.52 -0.84 -10.83
CA ALA A 194 2.66 -1.37 -11.89
C ALA A 194 1.21 -0.85 -11.79
N LEU A 195 0.65 -0.78 -10.57
CA LEU A 195 -0.69 -0.25 -10.30
C LEU A 195 -0.78 1.24 -10.67
N ARG A 196 0.25 2.03 -10.37
CA ARG A 196 0.35 3.44 -10.76
C ARG A 196 0.51 3.60 -12.26
N ALA A 197 1.31 2.77 -12.92
CA ALA A 197 1.41 2.74 -14.38
C ALA A 197 0.05 2.45 -15.02
N TYR A 198 -0.69 1.47 -14.49
CA TYR A 198 -2.04 1.13 -14.94
C TYR A 198 -3.02 2.29 -14.76
N ALA A 199 -2.98 2.97 -13.61
CA ALA A 199 -3.81 4.15 -13.40
C ALA A 199 -3.43 5.30 -14.33
N LEU A 200 -2.14 5.60 -14.50
CA LEU A 200 -1.63 6.65 -15.40
C LEU A 200 -2.00 6.40 -16.87
N ALA A 201 -2.05 5.13 -17.29
CA ALA A 201 -2.44 4.81 -18.66
C ALA A 201 -3.87 5.27 -18.97
N HIS A 202 -4.73 5.25 -17.97
CA HIS A 202 -6.15 5.59 -18.08
C HIS A 202 -6.45 7.06 -17.75
N THR A 203 -5.43 7.87 -17.44
CA THR A 203 -5.56 9.33 -17.26
C THR A 203 -5.07 10.09 -18.50
N PRO A 204 -5.56 11.32 -18.75
CA PRO A 204 -5.18 12.08 -19.94
C PRO A 204 -3.69 12.48 -19.95
N GLU A 205 -3.05 12.57 -18.79
CA GLU A 205 -1.63 12.93 -18.66
C GLU A 205 -0.70 11.80 -19.15
N GLY A 206 -1.14 10.53 -19.03
CA GLY A 206 -0.39 9.37 -19.50
C GLY A 206 0.86 9.05 -18.68
N LEU A 207 1.57 7.98 -19.06
CA LEU A 207 2.80 7.57 -18.35
C LEU A 207 3.95 8.56 -18.60
N GLY A 208 4.01 9.11 -19.82
CA GLY A 208 5.10 10.00 -20.23
C GLY A 208 5.20 11.30 -19.42
N GLU A 209 4.13 11.72 -18.76
CA GLU A 209 4.12 12.97 -17.98
C GLU A 209 4.50 12.77 -16.51
N ARG A 210 4.02 11.68 -15.89
CA ARG A 210 4.08 11.53 -14.42
C ARG A 210 4.76 10.27 -13.91
N PHE A 211 5.07 9.28 -14.75
CA PHE A 211 5.54 7.99 -14.26
C PHE A 211 6.81 8.09 -13.38
N PHE A 212 7.79 8.91 -13.79
CA PHE A 212 9.04 9.10 -13.03
C PHE A 212 8.92 10.08 -11.87
N THR A 213 7.76 10.71 -11.66
CA THR A 213 7.49 11.52 -10.47
C THR A 213 7.25 10.66 -9.22
N TYR A 214 6.86 9.40 -9.41
CA TYR A 214 6.64 8.44 -8.34
C TYR A 214 7.93 7.70 -7.95
N PRO A 215 8.08 7.26 -6.69
CA PRO A 215 9.19 6.40 -6.29
C PRO A 215 9.10 5.05 -7.00
N LEU A 216 10.19 4.65 -7.66
CA LEU A 216 10.35 3.38 -8.35
C LEU A 216 11.10 2.39 -7.44
N SER A 217 10.68 1.13 -7.44
CA SER A 217 11.28 0.10 -6.58
C SER A 217 12.59 -0.48 -7.09
N GLY A 218 12.88 -0.32 -8.38
CA GLY A 218 14.05 -0.88 -9.04
C GLY A 218 14.24 -0.32 -10.43
N THR A 219 14.92 -1.07 -11.29
CA THR A 219 15.07 -0.76 -12.72
C THR A 219 14.36 -1.80 -13.58
N GLY A 220 14.28 -1.51 -14.88
CA GLY A 220 13.75 -2.43 -15.87
C GLY A 220 12.24 -2.37 -16.03
N SER A 221 11.81 -2.84 -17.20
CA SER A 221 10.44 -2.77 -17.69
C SER A 221 9.49 -3.78 -17.03
N GLY A 222 10.02 -4.71 -16.23
CA GLY A 222 9.23 -5.63 -15.40
C GLY A 222 8.38 -4.91 -14.35
N GLN A 223 8.75 -3.68 -13.96
CA GLN A 223 7.97 -2.85 -13.03
C GLN A 223 6.62 -2.39 -13.59
N LEU A 224 6.40 -2.50 -14.90
CA LEU A 224 5.14 -2.18 -15.54
C LEU A 224 4.18 -3.39 -15.57
N MET A 225 4.64 -4.55 -15.11
CA MET A 225 3.93 -5.83 -15.24
C MET A 225 3.36 -6.29 -13.89
N PHE A 226 2.21 -6.95 -13.93
CA PHE A 226 1.66 -7.65 -12.77
C PHE A 226 2.16 -9.09 -12.73
N SER A 227 2.62 -9.58 -11.57
CA SER A 227 2.96 -10.99 -11.45
C SER A 227 1.68 -11.82 -11.27
N PRO A 228 1.52 -12.98 -11.95
CA PRO A 228 0.41 -13.89 -11.67
C PRO A 228 0.34 -14.32 -10.20
N ALA A 229 1.50 -14.37 -9.52
CA ALA A 229 1.60 -14.68 -8.10
C ALA A 229 0.98 -13.60 -7.19
N ASP A 230 0.70 -12.40 -7.72
CA ASP A 230 0.16 -11.29 -6.95
C ASP A 230 -1.36 -11.37 -6.77
N THR A 231 -2.07 -12.28 -7.43
CA THR A 231 -3.53 -12.47 -7.33
C THR A 231 -4.03 -12.53 -5.88
N LEU A 232 -3.27 -13.16 -4.97
CA LEU A 232 -3.63 -13.27 -3.56
C LEU A 232 -3.32 -12.01 -2.73
N LYS A 233 -2.60 -11.03 -3.30
CA LYS A 233 -2.05 -9.88 -2.58
C LYS A 233 -2.58 -8.54 -3.07
N GLN A 234 -3.45 -8.53 -4.09
CA GLN A 234 -3.99 -7.31 -4.69
C GLN A 234 -5.50 -7.40 -4.93
N LEU A 235 -6.14 -6.24 -5.04
CA LEU A 235 -7.59 -6.13 -5.30
C LEU A 235 -7.93 -5.93 -6.79
N LEU A 236 -6.96 -5.47 -7.60
CA LEU A 236 -7.09 -5.40 -9.04
C LEU A 236 -6.66 -6.75 -9.62
N CYS A 237 -7.47 -7.38 -10.46
CA CYS A 237 -7.07 -8.64 -11.07
C CYS A 237 -5.79 -8.42 -11.91
N PRO A 238 -4.70 -9.17 -11.69
CA PRO A 238 -3.46 -9.02 -12.47
C PRO A 238 -3.70 -9.18 -13.98
N ASP A 239 -4.72 -9.96 -14.32
CA ASP A 239 -5.15 -10.23 -15.67
C ASP A 239 -5.74 -9.01 -16.38
N SER A 240 -6.18 -7.98 -15.65
CA SER A 240 -6.82 -6.78 -16.24
C SER A 240 -5.90 -6.08 -17.23
N LEU A 241 -4.63 -5.87 -16.87
CA LEU A 241 -3.63 -5.25 -17.74
C LEU A 241 -3.44 -6.01 -19.06
N TYR A 242 -3.36 -7.33 -18.97
CA TYR A 242 -3.08 -8.19 -20.11
C TYR A 242 -4.32 -8.43 -20.97
N ALA A 243 -5.49 -8.44 -20.35
CA ALA A 243 -6.78 -8.46 -21.03
C ALA A 243 -7.00 -7.18 -21.85
N ASP A 244 -6.64 -6.01 -21.32
CA ASP A 244 -6.71 -4.73 -22.05
C ASP A 244 -5.86 -4.75 -23.33
N PHE A 245 -4.73 -5.44 -23.29
CA PHE A 245 -3.86 -5.58 -24.46
C PHE A 245 -4.17 -6.79 -25.34
N LEU A 246 -4.97 -7.75 -24.86
CA LEU A 246 -5.18 -9.08 -25.44
C LEU A 246 -3.88 -9.87 -25.65
N VAL A 247 -2.88 -9.63 -24.79
CA VAL A 247 -1.54 -10.23 -24.89
C VAL A 247 -1.05 -10.65 -23.50
N TRP A 248 -0.83 -11.96 -23.34
CA TRP A 248 -0.38 -12.56 -22.08
C TRP A 248 1.15 -12.73 -22.03
N PRO A 249 1.78 -12.56 -20.85
CA PRO A 249 3.21 -12.76 -20.67
C PRO A 249 3.59 -14.25 -20.72
N SER A 250 4.77 -14.54 -21.24
CA SER A 250 5.41 -15.85 -21.23
C SER A 250 6.41 -15.95 -20.09
N THR A 251 6.60 -17.14 -19.52
CA THR A 251 7.56 -17.35 -18.42
C THR A 251 9.02 -17.30 -18.85
N VAL A 252 9.30 -17.37 -20.16
CA VAL A 252 10.65 -17.47 -20.72
C VAL A 252 11.11 -16.16 -21.38
N GLU A 253 10.18 -15.22 -21.61
CA GLU A 253 10.52 -13.96 -22.30
C GLU A 253 11.01 -12.89 -21.31
N SER A 254 11.90 -12.00 -21.78
CA SER A 254 12.28 -10.83 -20.99
C SER A 254 11.13 -9.81 -20.95
N PRO A 255 11.03 -8.98 -19.90
CA PRO A 255 10.01 -7.94 -19.82
C PRO A 255 9.99 -7.01 -21.04
N LEU A 256 11.16 -6.62 -21.55
CA LEU A 256 11.23 -5.78 -22.74
C LEU A 256 10.75 -6.51 -24.01
N ALA A 257 11.05 -7.82 -24.15
CA ALA A 257 10.56 -8.63 -25.26
C ALA A 257 9.02 -8.78 -25.22
N PHE A 258 8.44 -8.91 -24.02
CA PHE A 258 7.00 -8.86 -23.83
C PHE A 258 6.41 -7.54 -24.35
N TRP A 259 6.92 -6.38 -23.90
CA TRP A 259 6.40 -5.08 -24.35
C TRP A 259 6.57 -4.86 -25.86
N LYS A 260 7.66 -5.35 -26.45
CA LYS A 260 7.87 -5.34 -27.91
C LYS A 260 6.80 -6.16 -28.64
N ARG A 261 6.40 -7.30 -28.07
CA ARG A 261 5.32 -8.14 -28.59
C ARG A 261 3.95 -7.49 -28.42
N VAL A 262 3.70 -6.84 -27.28
CA VAL A 262 2.46 -6.06 -27.04
C VAL A 262 2.31 -4.97 -28.08
N LYS A 263 3.37 -4.17 -28.31
CA LYS A 263 3.41 -3.14 -29.37
C LYS A 263 2.94 -3.66 -30.74
N THR A 264 3.36 -4.86 -31.12
CA THR A 264 3.10 -5.39 -32.47
C THR A 264 1.74 -6.04 -32.62
N LYS A 265 1.16 -6.55 -31.53
CA LYS A 265 -0.08 -7.34 -31.56
C LYS A 265 -1.31 -6.60 -31.06
N SER A 266 -1.12 -5.62 -30.17
CA SER A 266 -2.23 -4.91 -29.54
C SER A 266 -2.56 -3.61 -30.27
N SER A 267 -3.85 -3.31 -30.39
CA SER A 267 -4.37 -2.07 -30.97
C SER A 267 -4.81 -1.05 -29.91
N SER A 268 -4.58 -1.34 -28.63
CA SER A 268 -4.96 -0.45 -27.53
C SER A 268 -4.19 0.88 -27.58
N VAL A 269 -4.89 1.98 -27.31
CA VAL A 269 -4.33 3.35 -27.33
C VAL A 269 -3.22 3.52 -26.28
N HIS A 270 -3.29 2.76 -25.19
CA HIS A 270 -2.36 2.83 -24.06
C HIS A 270 -1.01 2.16 -24.35
N VAL A 271 -0.94 1.30 -25.37
CA VAL A 271 0.25 0.49 -25.69
C VAL A 271 1.48 1.34 -25.98
N LYS A 272 1.29 2.48 -26.64
CA LYS A 272 2.38 3.40 -26.99
C LYS A 272 3.10 3.93 -25.74
N ASP A 273 2.34 4.31 -24.72
CA ASP A 273 2.85 4.88 -23.47
C ASP A 273 3.64 3.83 -22.68
N TYR A 274 3.10 2.60 -22.61
CA TYR A 274 3.78 1.47 -21.99
C TYR A 274 5.07 1.10 -22.72
N TRP A 275 5.05 1.04 -24.05
CA TRP A 275 6.23 0.70 -24.84
C TRP A 275 7.34 1.74 -24.68
N LEU A 276 7.02 3.02 -24.81
CA LEU A 276 8.00 4.10 -24.66
C LEU A 276 8.54 4.15 -23.22
N THR A 277 7.68 3.99 -22.22
CA THR A 277 8.11 3.96 -20.82
C THR A 277 8.95 2.72 -20.51
N ALA A 278 8.65 1.57 -21.11
CA ALA A 278 9.47 0.36 -20.98
C ALA A 278 10.89 0.59 -21.53
N LEU A 279 11.03 1.26 -22.68
CA LEU A 279 12.35 1.62 -23.23
C LEU A 279 13.12 2.56 -22.30
N LEU A 280 12.44 3.55 -21.71
CA LEU A 280 13.05 4.47 -20.75
C LEU A 280 13.51 3.76 -19.47
N LEU A 281 12.71 2.81 -18.96
CA LEU A 281 13.07 1.98 -17.81
C LEU A 281 14.29 1.09 -18.07
N GLU A 282 14.43 0.56 -19.29
CA GLU A 282 15.61 -0.21 -19.70
C GLU A 282 16.80 0.68 -20.12
N LYS A 283 16.65 2.00 -20.08
CA LYS A 283 17.65 2.98 -20.54
C LYS A 283 18.02 2.84 -22.03
N GLU A 284 17.11 2.28 -22.83
CA GLU A 284 17.26 2.03 -24.29
C GLU A 284 16.93 3.27 -25.13
N LEU A 285 17.73 4.34 -24.94
CA LEU A 285 17.45 5.65 -25.53
C LEU A 285 17.53 5.70 -27.06
N ASP A 286 18.45 4.94 -27.68
CA ASP A 286 18.57 4.87 -29.14
C ASP A 286 17.30 4.32 -29.79
N THR A 287 16.68 3.32 -29.16
CA THR A 287 15.43 2.73 -29.63
C THR A 287 14.28 3.69 -29.35
N PHE A 288 14.25 4.31 -28.17
CA PHE A 288 13.23 5.30 -27.80
C PHE A 288 13.14 6.45 -28.80
N VAL A 289 14.27 7.06 -29.18
CA VAL A 289 14.31 8.21 -30.10
C VAL A 289 13.82 7.84 -31.51
N LYS A 290 14.10 6.61 -31.97
CA LYS A 290 13.64 6.11 -33.27
C LYS A 290 12.12 5.85 -33.27
N GLU A 291 11.58 5.43 -32.14
CA GLU A 291 10.20 4.98 -31.97
C GLU A 291 9.23 6.13 -31.63
N LEU A 292 9.68 7.13 -30.88
CA LEU A 292 8.87 8.26 -30.43
C LEU A 292 8.10 8.98 -31.56
N PRO A 293 8.72 9.31 -32.73
CA PRO A 293 8.04 9.97 -33.84
C PRO A 293 6.85 9.18 -34.43
N MET A 294 6.82 7.85 -34.21
CA MET A 294 5.75 7.01 -34.73
C MET A 294 4.44 7.18 -33.95
N TYR A 295 4.50 7.70 -32.72
CA TYR A 295 3.36 7.82 -31.82
C TYR A 295 3.01 9.26 -31.45
N TYR A 296 4.02 10.13 -31.42
CA TYR A 296 3.85 11.54 -31.09
C TYR A 296 4.29 12.40 -32.27
N PRO A 297 3.38 13.23 -32.83
CA PRO A 297 3.75 14.20 -33.84
C PRO A 297 4.70 15.23 -33.22
N ILE A 298 5.95 15.21 -33.65
CA ILE A 298 6.95 16.19 -33.22
C ILE A 298 6.72 17.47 -34.01
N SER A 299 6.10 18.45 -33.37
CA SER A 299 5.85 19.77 -33.95
C SER A 299 6.00 20.83 -32.86
N ASP A 300 6.37 22.05 -33.24
CA ASP A 300 6.52 23.19 -32.32
C ASP A 300 5.19 23.54 -31.59
N SER A 301 4.05 23.06 -32.11
CA SER A 301 2.71 23.29 -31.55
C SER A 301 2.24 22.24 -30.54
N ILE A 302 2.91 21.10 -30.43
CA ILE A 302 2.46 19.98 -29.58
C ILE A 302 3.52 19.73 -28.50
N SER A 303 3.18 20.04 -27.26
CA SER A 303 4.04 19.75 -26.12
C SER A 303 4.15 18.24 -25.91
N LEU A 304 5.37 17.72 -26.01
CA LEU A 304 5.66 16.33 -25.65
C LEU A 304 5.47 16.13 -24.15
N PRO A 305 5.11 14.90 -23.72
CA PRO A 305 5.11 14.56 -22.30
C PRO A 305 6.48 14.83 -21.66
N ARG A 306 6.46 15.33 -20.41
CA ARG A 306 7.63 15.82 -19.69
C ARG A 306 8.81 14.85 -19.72
N HIS A 307 8.61 13.59 -19.34
CA HIS A 307 9.71 12.63 -19.26
C HIS A 307 10.24 12.22 -20.63
N TYR A 308 9.43 12.34 -21.69
CA TYR A 308 9.87 12.12 -23.05
C TYR A 308 10.76 13.29 -23.52
N GLY A 309 10.40 14.53 -23.17
CA GLY A 309 11.25 15.70 -23.39
C GLY A 309 12.57 15.64 -22.60
N GLU A 310 12.52 15.20 -21.35
CA GLU A 310 13.69 14.97 -20.51
C GLU A 310 14.63 13.90 -21.13
N ALA A 311 14.10 12.78 -21.60
CA ALA A 311 14.86 11.71 -22.25
C ALA A 311 15.48 12.15 -23.58
N LEU A 312 14.74 12.90 -24.42
CA LEU A 312 15.26 13.46 -25.67
C LEU A 312 16.41 14.43 -25.41
N THR A 313 16.29 15.28 -24.39
CA THR A 313 17.33 16.24 -24.01
C THR A 313 18.60 15.50 -23.58
N LEU A 314 18.46 14.45 -22.76
CA LEU A 314 19.58 13.60 -22.36
C LEU A 314 20.25 12.95 -23.57
N TYR A 315 19.47 12.44 -24.54
CA TYR A 315 19.98 11.83 -25.76
C TYR A 315 20.73 12.83 -26.65
N ALA A 316 20.17 14.01 -26.87
CA ALA A 316 20.77 15.06 -27.71
C ALA A 316 22.15 15.47 -27.19
N VAL A 317 22.24 15.73 -25.89
CA VAL A 317 23.48 16.18 -25.25
C VAL A 317 24.52 15.07 -25.21
N SER A 318 24.11 13.83 -24.86
CA SER A 318 25.04 12.69 -24.77
C SER A 318 25.65 12.27 -26.13
N HIS A 319 24.91 12.42 -27.22
CA HIS A 319 25.37 12.00 -28.56
C HIS A 319 25.90 13.16 -29.41
N HIS A 320 25.98 14.37 -28.86
CA HIS A 320 26.33 15.60 -29.60
C HIS A 320 25.50 15.79 -30.87
N LYS A 321 24.24 15.33 -30.86
CA LYS A 321 23.34 15.40 -32.02
C LYS A 321 22.47 16.64 -31.90
N ASN A 322 22.48 17.46 -32.95
CA ASN A 322 21.40 18.41 -33.20
C ASN A 322 20.17 17.62 -33.62
N LEU A 323 19.43 17.14 -32.63
CA LEU A 323 18.11 16.59 -32.82
C LEU A 323 17.25 17.70 -33.46
N ALA A 324 16.61 17.41 -34.61
CA ALA A 324 15.59 18.26 -35.24
C ALA A 324 14.28 18.26 -34.43
N PHE A 325 14.39 18.27 -33.12
CA PHE A 325 13.31 18.20 -32.16
C PHE A 325 13.35 19.52 -31.38
N PRO A 326 12.21 20.17 -31.13
CA PRO A 326 12.14 21.32 -30.24
C PRO A 326 12.41 20.82 -28.81
N SER A 327 13.68 20.67 -28.45
CA SER A 327 14.06 20.62 -27.04
C SER A 327 13.85 22.03 -26.54
N ASP A 328 12.78 22.25 -25.77
CA ASP A 328 12.55 23.53 -25.13
C ASP A 328 13.86 23.98 -24.48
N SER A 329 14.28 25.21 -24.77
CA SER A 329 15.50 25.78 -24.20
C SER A 329 15.54 25.63 -22.66
N ALA A 330 14.37 25.59 -22.02
CA ALA A 330 14.17 25.29 -20.61
C ALA A 330 14.67 23.90 -20.17
N TYR A 331 14.44 22.83 -20.94
CA TYR A 331 14.94 21.49 -20.62
C TYR A 331 16.46 21.42 -20.70
N ILE A 332 17.07 22.01 -21.74
CA ILE A 332 18.53 22.05 -21.90
C ILE A 332 19.17 22.81 -20.74
N VAL A 333 18.63 23.97 -20.36
CA VAL A 333 19.13 24.76 -19.24
C VAL A 333 19.02 23.97 -17.92
N SER A 334 17.88 23.33 -17.69
CA SER A 334 17.63 22.54 -16.47
C SER A 334 18.53 21.30 -16.40
N TYR A 335 18.73 20.62 -17.53
CA TYR A 335 19.63 19.47 -17.63
C TYR A 335 21.09 19.86 -17.39
N ASN A 336 21.54 20.97 -18.00
CA ASN A 336 22.90 21.48 -17.78
C ASN A 336 23.15 21.86 -16.32
N ARG A 337 22.12 22.34 -15.61
CA ARG A 337 22.21 22.59 -14.16
C ARG A 337 22.35 21.28 -13.39
N PHE A 338 21.51 20.30 -13.68
CA PHE A 338 21.60 18.96 -13.09
C PHE A 338 22.99 18.33 -13.27
N VAL A 339 23.56 18.39 -14.49
CA VAL A 339 24.90 17.84 -14.77
C VAL A 339 25.98 18.54 -13.96
N ARG A 340 25.96 19.88 -13.89
CA ARG A 340 26.93 20.63 -13.07
C ARG A 340 26.84 20.27 -11.59
N GLU A 341 25.64 20.20 -11.04
CA GLU A 341 25.45 19.83 -9.63
C GLU A 341 25.91 18.40 -9.35
N LYS A 342 25.68 17.47 -10.28
CA LYS A 342 26.19 16.11 -10.22
C LYS A 342 27.73 16.05 -10.25
N GLU A 343 28.37 16.88 -11.07
CA GLU A 343 29.83 16.94 -11.22
C GLU A 343 30.53 17.66 -10.06
N MET A 344 29.87 18.65 -9.44
CA MET A 344 30.36 19.32 -8.23
C MET A 344 30.21 18.45 -6.97
N GLY A 345 29.38 17.41 -7.04
CA GLY A 345 29.18 16.46 -5.95
C GLY A 345 30.46 15.69 -5.63
N GLY A 346 30.78 15.59 -4.34
CA GLY A 346 31.89 14.78 -3.85
C GLY A 346 31.49 13.32 -3.69
N ASP A 347 30.91 12.98 -2.54
CA ASP A 347 30.47 11.62 -2.24
C ASP A 347 29.23 11.23 -3.06
N TYR A 348 29.20 9.99 -3.57
CA TYR A 348 28.13 9.49 -4.43
C TYR A 348 26.78 9.49 -3.70
N ARG A 349 26.74 9.03 -2.44
CA ARG A 349 25.50 8.94 -1.65
C ARG A 349 24.98 10.31 -1.25
N GLU A 350 25.87 11.22 -0.87
CA GLU A 350 25.49 12.61 -0.59
C GLU A 350 24.91 13.28 -1.83
N THR A 351 25.58 13.13 -2.98
CA THR A 351 25.14 13.67 -4.26
C THR A 351 23.80 13.10 -4.70
N GLN A 352 23.62 11.77 -4.58
CA GLN A 352 22.36 11.08 -4.87
C GLN A 352 21.21 11.63 -4.01
N ASN A 353 21.42 11.79 -2.70
CA ASN A 353 20.41 12.30 -1.77
C ASN A 353 20.08 13.77 -2.00
N LEU A 354 21.09 14.60 -2.30
CA LEU A 354 20.90 16.01 -2.63
C LEU A 354 20.08 16.16 -3.91
N LEU A 355 20.48 15.46 -4.98
CA LEU A 355 19.81 15.53 -6.27
C LEU A 355 18.43 14.86 -6.25
N ARG A 356 18.20 13.86 -5.38
CA ARG A 356 16.86 13.26 -5.20
C ARG A 356 15.83 14.30 -4.76
N ARG A 357 16.22 15.27 -3.93
CA ARG A 357 15.32 16.32 -3.42
C ARG A 357 14.91 17.33 -4.49
N GLN A 358 15.81 17.61 -5.43
CA GLN A 358 15.61 18.66 -6.43
C GLN A 358 15.14 18.12 -7.79
N TYR A 359 15.65 16.95 -8.20
CA TYR A 359 15.43 16.36 -9.52
C TYR A 359 14.88 14.95 -9.45
N GLY A 360 14.49 14.46 -8.27
CA GLY A 360 14.06 13.08 -8.11
C GLY A 360 12.71 12.76 -8.77
N ASP A 361 12.03 13.74 -9.33
CA ASP A 361 10.83 13.58 -10.17
C ASP A 361 11.16 13.60 -11.67
N THR A 362 12.44 13.66 -12.04
CA THR A 362 12.90 13.69 -13.44
C THR A 362 13.41 12.32 -13.90
N TYR A 363 13.31 12.07 -15.20
CA TYR A 363 13.93 10.91 -15.83
C TYR A 363 15.47 10.90 -15.66
N TRP A 364 16.11 12.07 -15.60
CA TRP A 364 17.56 12.17 -15.44
C TRP A 364 18.04 11.56 -14.14
N TRP A 365 17.34 11.83 -13.03
CA TRP A 365 17.69 11.23 -11.74
C TRP A 365 17.59 9.70 -11.80
N TYR A 366 16.51 9.17 -12.38
CA TYR A 366 16.38 7.73 -12.61
C TYR A 366 17.52 7.17 -13.46
N TYR A 367 17.83 7.81 -14.60
CA TYR A 367 18.85 7.33 -15.54
C TYR A 367 20.23 7.21 -14.88
N TYR A 368 20.65 8.20 -14.09
CA TYR A 368 21.98 8.26 -13.50
C TYR A 368 22.12 7.55 -12.15
N PHE A 369 21.08 7.57 -11.30
CA PHE A 369 21.20 7.12 -9.89
C PHE A 369 20.40 5.85 -9.56
N GLN A 370 19.46 5.44 -10.40
CA GLN A 370 18.81 4.15 -10.21
C GLN A 370 19.73 3.06 -10.79
N GLU A 371 20.37 2.30 -9.91
CA GLU A 371 21.26 1.18 -10.26
C GLU A 371 20.46 -0.06 -10.68
N ASN A 372 21.02 -0.81 -11.63
CA ASN A 372 20.53 -2.14 -12.05
C ASN A 372 20.94 -3.23 -11.06
#